data_AF-A0A950AEK2-F1
#
_entry.id   AF-A0A950AEK2-F1
#
_cell.length_a   1.000
_cell.length_b   1.000
_cell.length_c   1.000
_cell.angle_alpha   90.00
_cell.angle_beta   90.00
_cell.angle_gamma   90.00
#
_symmetry.space_group_name_H-M   'P 1'
#
loop_
_entity.id
_entity.type
_entity.pdbx_description
1 polymer ?
#
loop_
_entity_poly.entity_id
_entity_poly.type
_entity_poly.pdbx_seq_one_letter_code
_entity_poly.pdbx_strand_id
1 'polypeptide(L)'
;MKTIAAVTSCPTGIAHTLMAAEALKKASELLGHQIKVETQGSAGTKNQLSEEDVAEADVIVLATDIRVDTARFEGKPIYETHSSEAILRPKAVIDAALALLPAETLPVSTASPATAETATIPSAPRGPVSAERRLVGITSCPTGIAHTFMAAEALKKAAKALGHSIKVETQGSVGAKDQLTSEEIAAADAVIIAADTKVDVSRFAGKPLYITSTKEAMNAGKEVVEKALAQPPGGTPSHSLTEAVEKAKAERSKSRTGPYKHLMTGVSYMLPVVIAGGLAIALAFALGGIYAGDQKGTIAAALSQIGGGTAFHLFVAVLSAFIAYSIADRPGIAPGLVGGMLAQNLGAGFLGGILSGFLAGYFTKFLADKIKLPTTLQGLMPVLILPFISTITVGLLMIYVIAPPVGALNRA
;
A
#
# COMPACT_ATOMS: atom_id res chain seq x y z
N MET A 1 10.15 27.17 24.23
CA MET A 1 10.36 25.71 24.23
C MET A 1 9.52 25.14 25.36
N LYS A 2 8.68 24.13 25.11
CA LYS A 2 7.82 23.49 26.12
C LYS A 2 8.16 22.01 26.21
N THR A 3 7.96 21.41 27.38
CA THR A 3 8.21 20.01 27.68
C THR A 3 6.90 19.25 27.70
N ILE A 4 6.79 18.19 26.91
CA ILE A 4 5.58 17.41 26.73
C ILE A 4 5.86 15.99 27.22
N ALA A 5 4.96 15.43 28.03
CA ALA A 5 4.97 14.01 28.32
C ALA A 5 3.77 13.36 27.63
N ALA A 6 3.97 12.23 26.96
CA ALA A 6 2.90 11.56 26.25
C ALA A 6 2.83 10.07 26.58
N VAL A 7 1.61 9.54 26.60
CA VAL A 7 1.36 8.09 26.62
C VAL A 7 0.65 7.72 25.34
N THR A 8 1.17 6.70 24.67
CA THR A 8 0.55 6.12 23.47
C THR A 8 0.13 4.70 23.77
N SER A 9 -1.07 4.32 23.32
CA SER A 9 -1.56 2.95 23.53
C SER A 9 -2.60 2.54 22.50
N CYS A 10 -2.53 1.31 22.02
CA CYS A 10 -3.46 0.75 21.05
C CYS A 10 -3.69 -0.74 21.33
N PRO A 11 -4.94 -1.25 21.32
CA PRO A 11 -5.22 -2.66 21.57
C PRO A 11 -4.76 -3.57 20.41
N THR A 12 -4.69 -3.02 19.19
CA THR A 12 -4.33 -3.76 17.98
C THR A 12 -2.82 -3.72 17.72
N GLY A 13 -2.06 -4.39 18.58
CA GLY A 13 -0.64 -4.70 18.38
C GLY A 13 0.32 -3.52 18.55
N ILE A 14 1.62 -3.84 18.49
CA ILE A 14 2.73 -2.95 18.86
C ILE A 14 2.91 -1.79 17.84
N ALA A 15 2.50 -1.99 16.59
CA ALA A 15 2.79 -1.06 15.50
C ALA A 15 2.14 0.32 15.69
N HIS A 16 0.84 0.39 15.99
CA HIS A 16 0.13 1.66 16.13
C HIS A 16 0.61 2.46 17.35
N THR A 17 0.87 1.79 18.47
CA THR A 17 1.48 2.41 19.66
C THR A 17 2.82 3.07 19.31
N LEU A 18 3.72 2.35 18.63
CA LEU A 18 5.03 2.89 18.26
C LEU A 18 4.94 3.98 17.19
N MET A 19 4.05 3.82 16.21
CA MET A 19 3.84 4.84 15.16
C MET A 19 3.32 6.15 15.74
N ALA A 20 2.36 6.10 16.67
CA ALA A 20 1.87 7.28 17.36
C ALA A 20 2.99 7.96 18.16
N ALA A 21 3.81 7.17 18.86
CA ALA A 21 4.93 7.70 19.63
C ALA A 21 5.97 8.40 18.76
N GLU A 22 6.33 7.77 17.63
CA GLU A 22 7.31 8.33 16.70
C GLU A 22 6.77 9.56 15.96
N ALA A 23 5.47 9.56 15.62
CA ALA A 23 4.81 10.70 14.99
C ALA A 23 4.78 11.92 15.92
N LEU A 24 4.44 11.74 17.20
CA LEU A 24 4.47 12.79 18.21
C LEU A 24 5.89 13.30 18.46
N LYS A 25 6.89 12.40 18.57
CA LYS A 25 8.31 12.79 18.70
C LYS A 25 8.77 13.71 17.57
N LYS A 26 8.55 13.28 16.32
CA LYS A 26 8.91 14.06 15.13
C LYS A 26 8.17 15.39 15.06
N ALA A 27 6.89 15.42 15.43
CA ALA A 27 6.12 16.66 15.41
C ALA A 27 6.61 17.66 16.47
N SER A 28 6.85 17.21 17.70
CA SER A 28 7.39 18.07 18.76
C SER A 28 8.77 18.62 18.40
N GLU A 29 9.66 17.78 17.84
CA GLU A 29 10.98 18.22 17.38
C GLU A 29 10.86 19.29 16.28
N LEU A 30 9.98 19.07 15.30
CA LEU A 30 9.72 20.04 14.23
C LEU A 30 9.12 21.36 14.73
N LEU A 31 8.41 21.35 15.85
CA LEU A 31 7.81 22.53 16.48
C LEU A 31 8.72 23.16 17.55
N GLY A 32 9.91 22.59 17.81
CA GLY A 32 10.85 23.10 18.81
C GLY A 32 10.44 22.84 20.26
N HIS A 33 9.71 21.75 20.51
CA HIS A 33 9.32 21.28 21.84
C HIS A 33 10.06 19.99 22.20
N GLN A 34 10.31 19.78 23.49
CA GLN A 34 10.81 18.52 24.00
C GLN A 34 9.64 17.59 24.29
N ILE A 35 9.79 16.30 23.96
CA ILE A 35 8.77 15.30 24.28
C ILE A 35 9.38 13.98 24.76
N LYS A 36 8.83 13.45 25.86
CA LYS A 36 9.06 12.06 26.30
C LYS A 36 7.79 11.26 26.08
N VAL A 37 7.91 10.08 25.48
CA VAL A 37 6.75 9.25 25.14
C VAL A 37 6.88 7.86 25.74
N GLU A 38 5.95 7.53 26.62
CA GLU A 38 5.69 6.18 27.09
C GLU A 38 4.79 5.43 26.11
N THR A 39 5.12 4.18 25.86
CA THR A 39 4.32 3.30 24.99
C THR A 39 3.78 2.15 25.81
N GLN A 40 2.46 1.99 25.82
CA GLN A 40 1.77 0.85 26.43
C GLN A 40 1.15 0.00 25.32
N GLY A 41 1.44 -1.30 25.27
CA GLY A 41 0.89 -2.18 24.24
C GLY A 41 0.97 -3.64 24.64
N SER A 42 0.69 -4.55 23.71
CA SER A 42 0.67 -6.00 23.97
C SER A 42 2.02 -6.59 24.43
N ALA A 43 3.12 -5.86 24.25
CA ALA A 43 4.46 -6.22 24.72
C ALA A 43 4.82 -5.61 26.09
N GLY A 44 3.84 -5.05 26.80
CA GLY A 44 4.04 -4.32 28.06
C GLY A 44 4.37 -2.85 27.86
N THR A 45 4.60 -2.15 28.97
CA THR A 45 5.01 -0.73 28.99
C THR A 45 6.49 -0.59 28.67
N LYS A 46 6.83 0.36 27.78
CA LYS A 46 8.22 0.74 27.47
C LYS A 46 8.39 2.25 27.59
N ASN A 47 9.61 2.66 27.95
CA ASN A 47 9.97 4.06 28.21
C ASN A 47 9.01 4.72 29.21
N GLN A 48 8.76 4.04 30.33
CA GLN A 48 7.85 4.53 31.35
C GLN A 48 8.30 5.90 31.85
N LEU A 49 7.40 6.88 31.85
CA LEU A 49 7.69 8.23 32.32
C LEU A 49 7.95 8.18 33.83
N SER A 50 9.05 8.77 34.28
CA SER A 50 9.35 8.93 35.70
C SER A 50 8.48 10.03 36.35
N GLU A 51 8.46 10.09 37.68
CA GLU A 51 7.79 11.19 38.39
C GLU A 51 8.40 12.56 38.04
N GLU A 52 9.72 12.61 37.83
CA GLU A 52 10.43 13.81 37.36
C GLU A 52 9.97 14.21 35.95
N ASP A 53 9.83 13.25 35.03
CA ASP A 53 9.37 13.52 33.65
C ASP A 53 7.97 14.13 33.63
N VAL A 54 7.10 13.67 34.53
CA VAL A 54 5.74 14.21 34.66
C VAL A 54 5.77 15.58 35.33
N ALA A 55 6.58 15.76 36.38
CA ALA A 55 6.73 17.03 37.07
C ALA A 55 7.28 18.15 36.16
N GLU A 56 8.22 17.83 35.28
CA GLU A 56 8.82 18.77 34.31
C GLU A 56 7.93 19.05 33.09
N ALA A 57 6.96 18.18 32.80
CA ALA A 57 6.08 18.38 31.65
C ALA A 57 5.13 19.57 31.85
N ASP A 58 5.06 20.46 30.87
CA ASP A 58 4.07 21.54 30.82
C ASP A 58 2.67 20.99 30.55
N VAL A 59 2.55 19.97 29.69
CA VAL A 59 1.29 19.32 29.30
C VAL A 59 1.48 17.81 29.08
N ILE A 60 0.42 17.04 29.37
CA ILE A 60 0.35 15.60 29.14
C ILE A 60 -0.52 15.31 27.91
N VAL A 61 -0.04 14.45 27.00
CA VAL A 61 -0.80 13.97 25.83
C VAL A 61 -1.10 12.49 25.99
N LEU A 62 -2.38 12.12 26.07
CA LEU A 62 -2.82 10.73 26.11
C LEU A 62 -3.40 10.36 24.74
N ALA A 63 -2.58 9.72 23.90
CA ALA A 63 -2.95 9.23 22.57
C ALA A 63 -3.25 7.72 22.63
N THR A 64 -4.39 7.37 23.22
CA THR A 64 -4.66 6.02 23.71
C THR A 64 -6.03 5.50 23.26
N ASP A 65 -6.08 4.26 22.77
CA ASP A 65 -7.33 3.54 22.42
C ASP A 65 -7.71 2.46 23.45
N ILE A 66 -7.00 2.42 24.58
CA ILE A 66 -7.33 1.63 25.77
C ILE A 66 -7.27 2.52 27.01
N ARG A 67 -7.89 2.09 28.10
CA ARG A 67 -7.79 2.79 29.38
C ARG A 67 -6.35 2.78 29.90
N VAL A 68 -5.83 3.96 30.21
CA VAL A 68 -4.54 4.18 30.86
C VAL A 68 -4.80 4.80 32.24
N ASP A 69 -4.01 4.43 33.23
CA ASP A 69 -4.06 5.04 34.56
C ASP A 69 -3.57 6.49 34.52
N THR A 70 -4.45 7.42 34.88
CA THR A 70 -4.18 8.86 34.88
C THR A 70 -3.86 9.43 36.26
N ALA A 71 -3.89 8.63 37.33
CA ALA A 71 -3.65 9.11 38.69
C ALA A 71 -2.28 9.79 38.84
N ARG A 72 -1.27 9.26 38.14
CA ARG A 72 0.09 9.82 38.12
C ARG A 72 0.24 11.14 37.37
N PHE A 73 -0.81 11.64 36.71
CA PHE A 73 -0.82 12.91 35.96
C PHE A 73 -1.70 13.97 36.64
N GLU A 74 -2.15 13.74 37.88
CA GLU A 74 -2.99 14.68 38.61
C GLU A 74 -2.36 16.08 38.70
N GLY A 75 -3.16 17.10 38.42
CA GLY A 75 -2.74 18.51 38.47
C GLY A 75 -2.02 19.03 37.21
N LYS A 76 -1.76 18.19 36.21
CA LYS A 76 -1.23 18.63 34.90
C LYS A 76 -2.37 18.82 33.88
N PRO A 77 -2.24 19.77 32.94
CA PRO A 77 -3.14 19.83 31.78
C PRO A 77 -3.01 18.55 30.95
N ILE A 78 -4.14 17.89 30.66
CA ILE A 78 -4.18 16.63 29.90
C ILE A 78 -4.97 16.85 28.62
N TYR A 79 -4.35 16.52 27.48
CA TYR A 79 -5.01 16.42 26.19
C TYR A 79 -5.18 14.96 25.80
N GLU A 80 -6.42 14.48 25.76
CA GLU A 80 -6.76 13.11 25.38
C GLU A 80 -7.18 13.01 23.91
N THR A 81 -6.69 11.98 23.21
CA THR A 81 -7.01 11.68 21.83
C THR A 81 -6.80 10.20 21.51
N HIS A 82 -7.20 9.78 20.31
CA HIS A 82 -6.96 8.43 19.79
C HIS A 82 -5.53 8.26 19.27
N SER A 83 -5.01 7.03 19.32
CA SER A 83 -3.67 6.76 18.78
C SER A 83 -3.59 7.02 17.26
N SER A 84 -4.70 6.83 16.54
CA SER A 84 -4.84 7.13 15.12
C SER A 84 -4.70 8.62 14.80
N GLU A 85 -5.27 9.51 15.62
CA GLU A 85 -5.13 10.96 15.46
C GLU A 85 -3.69 11.42 15.71
N ALA A 86 -3.02 10.83 16.71
CA ALA A 86 -1.59 11.07 16.93
C ALA A 86 -0.71 10.60 15.75
N ILE A 87 -1.12 9.57 15.00
CA ILE A 87 -0.40 9.12 13.80
C ILE A 87 -0.67 10.05 12.61
N LEU A 88 -1.96 10.36 12.36
CA LEU A 88 -2.40 11.07 11.17
C LEU A 88 -2.16 12.58 11.25
N ARG A 89 -2.27 13.15 12.46
CA ARG A 89 -2.23 14.60 12.72
C ARG A 89 -1.42 14.97 13.97
N PRO A 90 -0.16 14.49 14.12
CA PRO A 90 0.61 14.70 15.33
C PRO A 90 0.84 16.18 15.66
N LYS A 91 1.01 17.06 14.66
CA LYS A 91 1.16 18.51 14.90
C LYS A 91 -0.09 19.12 15.54
N ALA A 92 -1.28 18.80 15.01
CA ALA A 92 -2.53 19.32 15.54
C ALA A 92 -2.77 18.83 16.98
N VAL A 93 -2.38 17.58 17.28
CA VAL A 93 -2.42 17.04 18.65
C VAL A 93 -1.49 17.82 19.58
N ILE A 94 -0.26 18.13 19.15
CA ILE A 94 0.68 18.94 19.94
C ILE A 94 0.18 20.37 20.13
N ASP A 95 -0.28 21.03 19.06
CA ASP A 95 -0.81 22.39 19.12
C ASP A 95 -2.04 22.49 20.03
N ALA A 96 -2.95 21.51 19.95
CA ALA A 96 -4.13 21.43 20.80
C ALA A 96 -3.77 21.18 22.27
N ALA A 97 -2.76 20.35 22.54
CA ALA A 97 -2.25 20.15 23.89
C ALA A 97 -1.63 21.44 24.45
N LEU A 98 -0.81 22.15 23.68
CA LEU A 98 -0.19 23.40 24.11
C LEU A 98 -1.20 24.53 24.30
N ALA A 99 -2.32 24.52 23.59
CA ALA A 99 -3.41 25.47 23.78
C ALA A 99 -4.10 25.35 25.16
N LEU A 100 -3.87 24.26 25.90
CA LEU A 100 -4.33 24.11 27.30
C LEU A 100 -3.47 24.90 28.30
N LEU A 101 -2.30 25.38 27.88
CA LEU A 101 -1.42 26.19 28.73
C LEU A 101 -1.94 27.63 28.81
N PRO A 102 -1.91 28.26 30.00
CA PRO A 102 -2.25 29.67 30.14
C PRO A 102 -1.35 30.54 29.23
N ALA A 103 -1.95 31.49 28.51
CA ALA A 103 -1.18 32.45 27.71
C ALA A 103 -0.29 33.28 28.64
N GLU A 104 1.03 33.19 28.47
CA GLU A 104 1.97 34.10 29.13
C GLU A 104 1.73 35.53 28.63
N THR A 105 1.18 36.37 29.50
CA THR A 105 1.01 37.79 29.28
C THR A 105 2.37 38.48 29.28
N LEU A 106 2.85 38.88 28.10
CA LEU A 106 3.89 39.91 27.99
C LEU A 106 3.25 41.31 28.17
N PRO A 107 3.94 42.25 28.84
CA PRO A 107 3.32 43.43 29.43
C PRO A 107 2.85 44.47 28.41
N VAL A 108 1.63 44.94 28.62
CA VAL A 108 0.97 46.04 27.91
C VAL A 108 1.67 47.37 28.26
N SER A 109 2.21 48.05 27.25
CA SER A 109 2.57 49.47 27.35
C SER A 109 1.36 50.32 26.97
N THR A 110 0.98 51.17 27.89
CA THR A 110 -0.21 52.02 27.93
C THR A 110 -0.21 53.12 26.86
N ALA A 111 -1.29 53.24 26.09
CA ALA A 111 -1.92 54.53 25.78
C ALA A 111 -3.31 54.33 25.13
N SER A 112 -4.31 54.91 25.76
CA SER A 112 -5.67 55.20 25.29
C SER A 112 -5.99 56.62 25.81
N PRO A 113 -6.97 57.39 25.30
CA PRO A 113 -7.96 57.06 24.27
C PRO A 113 -8.09 58.13 23.16
N ALA A 114 -8.75 57.78 22.05
CA ALA A 114 -9.91 58.54 21.53
C ALA A 114 -10.43 57.96 20.19
N THR A 115 -11.66 57.42 20.30
CA THR A 115 -12.80 57.54 19.39
C THR A 115 -12.76 56.99 17.95
N ALA A 116 -13.75 56.13 17.69
CA ALA A 116 -14.30 55.71 16.40
C ALA A 116 -14.65 56.93 15.50
N GLU A 117 -14.77 56.84 14.17
CA GLU A 117 -15.37 55.81 13.33
C GLU A 117 -15.01 56.08 11.84
N THR A 118 -15.09 55.03 11.02
CA THR A 118 -15.35 54.98 9.55
C THR A 118 -14.50 55.81 8.57
N ALA A 119 -13.64 55.10 7.81
CA ALA A 119 -13.85 54.82 6.37
C ALA A 119 -12.53 54.49 5.66
N THR A 120 -12.54 53.33 4.98
CA THR A 120 -11.82 52.98 3.73
C THR A 120 -10.33 53.34 3.58
N ILE A 121 -9.48 52.31 3.57
CA ILE A 121 -8.11 52.39 3.05
C ILE A 121 -8.09 51.82 1.61
N PRO A 122 -7.55 52.55 0.62
CA PRO A 122 -7.32 52.08 -0.74
C PRO A 122 -6.20 51.04 -0.80
N SER A 123 -6.38 50.01 -1.64
CA SER A 123 -5.33 49.08 -2.01
C SER A 123 -4.27 49.76 -2.88
N ALA A 124 -3.00 49.65 -2.49
CA ALA A 124 -1.85 49.90 -3.35
C ALA A 124 -0.90 48.69 -3.32
N PRO A 125 -0.16 48.44 -4.40
CA PRO A 125 -0.09 47.11 -5.01
C PRO A 125 1.11 46.29 -4.52
N ARG A 126 0.88 44.99 -4.29
CA ARG A 126 1.97 44.01 -4.15
C ARG A 126 2.37 43.52 -5.55
N GLY A 127 3.64 43.69 -5.88
CA GLY A 127 4.29 42.99 -6.99
C GLY A 127 4.24 41.47 -6.82
N PRO A 128 4.53 40.69 -7.87
CA PRO A 128 4.12 39.30 -7.98
C PRO A 128 4.97 38.42 -7.06
N VAL A 129 4.35 37.90 -6.01
CA VAL A 129 4.86 36.75 -5.25
C VAL A 129 4.38 35.52 -6.00
N SER A 130 5.28 34.62 -6.39
CA SER A 130 4.90 33.34 -7.01
C SER A 130 3.99 32.57 -6.06
N ALA A 131 2.70 32.51 -6.39
CA ALA A 131 1.67 31.91 -5.55
C ALA A 131 1.97 30.41 -5.32
N GLU A 132 1.91 29.98 -4.06
CA GLU A 132 1.93 28.56 -3.70
C GLU A 132 0.80 27.84 -4.45
N ARG A 133 1.14 26.91 -5.34
CA ARG A 133 0.18 26.10 -6.09
C ARG A 133 -0.16 24.81 -5.35
N ARG A 134 -1.41 24.38 -5.50
CA ARG A 134 -1.95 23.13 -4.96
C ARG A 134 -1.98 22.07 -6.05
N LEU A 135 -1.27 20.98 -5.83
CA LEU A 135 -1.19 19.84 -6.74
C LEU A 135 -1.96 18.66 -6.16
N VAL A 136 -2.52 17.84 -7.04
CA VAL A 136 -2.96 16.50 -6.67
C VAL A 136 -2.28 15.48 -7.58
N GLY A 137 -2.14 14.25 -7.13
CA GLY A 137 -1.56 13.21 -7.97
C GLY A 137 -1.97 11.80 -7.63
N ILE A 138 -1.74 10.90 -8.59
CA ILE A 138 -1.90 9.46 -8.41
C ILE A 138 -0.56 8.80 -8.70
N THR A 139 -0.17 7.87 -7.85
CA THR A 139 0.94 6.96 -8.13
C THR A 139 0.45 5.53 -8.24
N SER A 140 0.95 4.76 -9.20
CA SER A 140 0.58 3.34 -9.31
C SER A 140 1.64 2.46 -9.94
N CYS A 141 1.97 1.35 -9.30
CA CYS A 141 2.86 0.31 -9.81
C CYS A 141 2.19 -1.06 -9.63
N PRO A 142 2.26 -1.99 -10.62
CA PRO A 142 1.57 -3.28 -10.56
C PRO A 142 2.01 -4.18 -9.40
N THR A 143 3.24 -4.02 -8.90
CA THR A 143 3.73 -4.74 -7.71
C THR A 143 3.40 -4.04 -6.41
N GLY A 144 3.01 -2.76 -6.47
CA GLY A 144 2.18 -2.09 -5.47
C GLY A 144 2.78 -1.72 -4.12
N ILE A 145 4.02 -2.11 -3.80
CA ILE A 145 4.58 -1.95 -2.45
C ILE A 145 5.76 -0.96 -2.39
N ALA A 146 6.72 -0.99 -3.31
CA ALA A 146 7.88 -0.10 -3.25
C ALA A 146 7.71 1.14 -4.12
N HIS A 147 7.68 0.97 -5.44
CA HIS A 147 7.69 2.11 -6.36
C HIS A 147 6.47 3.02 -6.28
N THR A 148 5.30 2.51 -5.88
CA THR A 148 4.10 3.34 -5.67
C THR A 148 4.35 4.36 -4.56
N PHE A 149 4.79 3.92 -3.38
CA PHE A 149 5.04 4.81 -2.24
C PHE A 149 6.29 5.66 -2.44
N MET A 150 7.35 5.10 -3.03
CA MET A 150 8.57 5.85 -3.34
C MET A 150 8.31 6.99 -4.33
N ALA A 151 7.50 6.76 -5.37
CA ALA A 151 7.10 7.82 -6.29
C ALA A 151 6.24 8.89 -5.59
N ALA A 152 5.33 8.48 -4.70
CA ALA A 152 4.50 9.43 -3.95
C ALA A 152 5.33 10.33 -3.04
N GLU A 153 6.27 9.75 -2.30
CA GLU A 153 7.18 10.50 -1.43
C GLU A 153 8.15 11.38 -2.24
N ALA A 154 8.63 10.91 -3.40
CA ALA A 154 9.45 11.72 -4.29
C ALA A 154 8.69 12.95 -4.81
N LEU A 155 7.43 12.79 -5.21
CA LEU A 155 6.56 13.90 -5.64
C LEU A 155 6.27 14.87 -4.49
N LYS A 156 5.95 14.37 -3.29
CA LYS A 156 5.75 15.20 -2.09
C LYS A 156 7.00 16.03 -1.77
N LYS A 157 8.17 15.39 -1.79
CA LYS A 157 9.45 16.06 -1.54
C LYS A 157 9.76 17.09 -2.63
N ALA A 158 9.50 16.78 -3.89
CA ALA A 158 9.73 17.67 -5.02
C ALA A 158 8.81 18.90 -4.98
N ALA A 159 7.51 18.72 -4.78
CA ALA A 159 6.55 19.82 -4.67
C ALA A 159 6.89 20.72 -3.49
N LYS A 160 7.20 20.14 -2.33
CA LYS A 160 7.63 20.91 -1.15
C LYS A 160 8.91 21.70 -1.42
N ALA A 161 9.89 21.11 -2.13
CA ALA A 161 11.13 21.79 -2.49
C ALA A 161 10.92 22.96 -3.48
N LEU A 162 9.83 22.94 -4.24
CA LEU A 162 9.42 24.01 -5.16
C LEU A 162 8.43 25.01 -4.53
N GLY A 163 8.11 24.87 -3.23
CA GLY A 163 7.17 25.77 -2.54
C GLY A 163 5.71 25.52 -2.93
N HIS A 164 5.35 24.28 -3.24
CA HIS A 164 4.00 23.87 -3.61
C HIS A 164 3.50 22.77 -2.68
N SER A 165 2.18 22.72 -2.48
CA SER A 165 1.54 21.63 -1.75
C SER A 165 1.09 20.55 -2.74
N ILE A 166 1.23 19.28 -2.34
CA ILE A 166 0.73 18.16 -3.16
C ILE A 166 0.08 17.10 -2.27
N LYS A 167 -1.10 16.62 -2.67
CA LYS A 167 -1.69 15.37 -2.15
C LYS A 167 -1.54 14.27 -3.19
N VAL A 168 -1.04 13.11 -2.77
CA VAL A 168 -0.82 11.98 -3.68
C VAL A 168 -1.60 10.77 -3.21
N GLU A 169 -2.56 10.33 -4.02
CA GLU A 169 -3.22 9.03 -3.86
C GLU A 169 -2.29 7.92 -4.35
N THR A 170 -2.19 6.85 -3.58
CA THR A 170 -1.38 5.67 -3.95
C THR A 170 -2.30 4.53 -4.34
N GLN A 171 -2.13 3.97 -5.53
CA GLN A 171 -2.90 2.82 -6.03
C GLN A 171 -1.97 1.63 -6.22
N GLY A 172 -1.96 0.70 -5.26
CA GLY A 172 -1.10 -0.48 -5.27
C GLY A 172 -1.86 -1.80 -5.11
N SER A 173 -1.11 -2.88 -4.93
CA SER A 173 -1.63 -4.24 -4.64
C SER A 173 -2.38 -4.31 -3.31
N VAL A 174 -2.13 -3.35 -2.42
CA VAL A 174 -2.80 -3.16 -1.13
C VAL A 174 -4.06 -2.28 -1.22
N GLY A 175 -4.51 -1.95 -2.43
CA GLY A 175 -5.63 -1.04 -2.68
C GLY A 175 -5.22 0.43 -2.79
N ALA A 176 -6.21 1.30 -2.99
CA ALA A 176 -6.02 2.75 -3.02
C ALA A 176 -5.92 3.31 -1.59
N LYS A 177 -4.90 4.11 -1.30
CA LYS A 177 -4.76 4.87 -0.04
C LYS A 177 -4.66 6.35 -0.34
N ASP A 178 -5.06 7.17 0.63
CA ASP A 178 -5.09 8.64 0.54
C ASP A 178 -5.91 9.14 -0.66
N GLN A 179 -7.09 8.54 -0.84
CA GLN A 179 -7.96 8.87 -1.97
C GLN A 179 -8.23 10.37 -2.06
N LEU A 180 -8.11 10.90 -3.28
CA LEU A 180 -8.40 12.30 -3.58
C LEU A 180 -9.91 12.52 -3.53
N THR A 181 -10.34 13.50 -2.75
CA THR A 181 -11.74 13.93 -2.72
C THR A 181 -12.07 14.86 -3.88
N SER A 182 -13.35 15.02 -4.20
CA SER A 182 -13.80 15.92 -5.27
C SER A 182 -13.39 17.37 -4.99
N GLU A 183 -13.41 17.80 -3.73
CA GLU A 183 -13.02 19.15 -3.31
C GLU A 183 -11.52 19.38 -3.51
N GLU A 184 -10.69 18.39 -3.20
CA GLU A 184 -9.24 18.46 -3.38
C GLU A 184 -8.87 18.52 -4.87
N ILE A 185 -9.57 17.75 -5.70
CA ILE A 185 -9.40 17.81 -7.15
C ILE A 185 -9.86 19.16 -7.69
N ALA A 186 -11.00 19.67 -7.23
CA ALA A 186 -11.53 20.97 -7.65
C ALA A 186 -10.62 22.14 -7.22
N ALA A 187 -9.95 22.03 -6.06
CA ALA A 187 -9.02 23.04 -5.56
C ALA A 187 -7.60 22.94 -6.16
N ALA A 188 -7.30 21.88 -6.92
CA ALA A 188 -5.98 21.68 -7.50
C ALA A 188 -5.72 22.57 -8.73
N ASP A 189 -4.54 23.14 -8.80
CA ASP A 189 -4.00 23.90 -9.92
C ASP A 189 -3.44 22.99 -11.03
N ALA A 190 -2.94 21.81 -10.68
CA ALA A 190 -2.55 20.76 -11.64
C ALA A 190 -2.60 19.35 -11.05
N VAL A 191 -2.63 18.35 -11.93
CA VAL A 191 -2.74 16.93 -11.62
C VAL A 191 -1.52 16.17 -12.17
N ILE A 192 -0.90 15.33 -11.34
CA ILE A 192 0.23 14.48 -11.72
C ILE A 192 -0.18 13.01 -11.63
N ILE A 193 -0.10 12.25 -12.73
CA ILE A 193 -0.31 10.80 -12.72
C ILE A 193 1.01 10.11 -13.01
N ALA A 194 1.64 9.55 -11.98
CA ALA A 194 2.86 8.77 -12.08
C ALA A 194 2.54 7.27 -11.98
N ALA A 195 2.20 6.63 -13.11
CA ALA A 195 1.63 5.28 -13.10
C ALA A 195 2.25 4.34 -14.16
N ASP A 196 2.51 3.10 -13.75
CA ASP A 196 2.87 1.96 -14.62
C ASP A 196 1.65 1.02 -14.85
N THR A 197 0.49 1.37 -14.32
CA THR A 197 -0.81 0.68 -14.47
C THR A 197 -1.82 1.60 -15.16
N LYS A 198 -3.02 1.09 -15.48
CA LYS A 198 -4.10 1.93 -16.00
C LYS A 198 -4.77 2.64 -14.82
N VAL A 199 -4.85 3.97 -14.89
CA VAL A 199 -5.47 4.83 -13.88
C VAL A 199 -6.67 5.54 -14.51
N ASP A 200 -7.77 5.63 -13.77
CA ASP A 200 -8.93 6.40 -14.22
C ASP A 200 -8.66 7.90 -14.10
N VAL A 201 -8.76 8.59 -15.24
CA VAL A 201 -8.49 10.03 -15.35
C VAL A 201 -9.76 10.87 -15.46
N SER A 202 -10.93 10.23 -15.52
CA SER A 202 -12.22 10.89 -15.75
C SER A 202 -12.52 11.97 -14.71
N ARG A 203 -12.16 11.73 -13.44
CA ARG A 203 -12.35 12.67 -12.33
C ARG A 203 -11.49 13.94 -12.40
N PHE A 204 -10.54 14.03 -13.32
CA PHE A 204 -9.66 15.20 -13.50
C PHE A 204 -9.98 16.03 -14.75
N ALA A 205 -11.13 15.81 -15.37
CA ALA A 205 -11.54 16.53 -16.56
C ALA A 205 -11.46 18.06 -16.37
N GLY A 206 -10.84 18.76 -17.33
CA GLY A 206 -10.68 20.21 -17.31
C GLY A 206 -9.48 20.73 -16.50
N LYS A 207 -8.79 19.89 -15.71
CA LYS A 207 -7.59 20.29 -14.97
C LYS A 207 -6.31 20.14 -15.81
N PRO A 208 -5.28 20.99 -15.60
CA PRO A 208 -3.94 20.72 -16.14
C PRO A 208 -3.46 19.34 -15.67
N LEU A 209 -3.14 18.44 -16.60
CA LEU A 209 -2.84 17.03 -16.30
C LEU A 209 -1.52 16.60 -16.95
N TYR A 210 -0.60 16.09 -16.15
CA TYR A 210 0.66 15.50 -16.61
C TYR A 210 0.76 14.03 -16.21
N ILE A 211 0.99 13.16 -17.19
CA ILE A 211 1.09 11.70 -17.00
C ILE A 211 2.53 11.25 -17.27
N THR A 212 3.07 10.44 -16.38
CA THR A 212 4.44 9.91 -16.40
C THR A 212 4.52 8.54 -15.72
N SER A 213 5.70 7.94 -15.66
CA SER A 213 5.98 6.66 -14.96
C SER A 213 6.36 6.87 -13.49
N THR A 214 6.23 5.82 -12.67
CA THR A 214 6.70 5.88 -11.26
C THR A 214 8.21 6.11 -11.19
N LYS A 215 8.97 5.57 -12.15
CA LYS A 215 10.43 5.73 -12.24
C LYS A 215 10.84 7.17 -12.50
N GLU A 216 10.17 7.85 -13.43
CA GLU A 216 10.47 9.26 -13.73
C GLU A 216 10.09 10.16 -12.56
N ALA A 217 8.95 9.91 -11.90
CA ALA A 217 8.59 10.63 -10.67
C ALA A 217 9.62 10.44 -9.54
N MET A 218 10.23 9.26 -9.41
CA MET A 218 11.28 8.98 -8.44
C MET A 218 12.61 9.69 -8.77
N ASN A 219 13.01 9.69 -10.04
CA ASN A 219 14.33 10.18 -10.45
C ASN A 219 14.35 11.68 -10.76
N ALA A 220 13.25 12.21 -11.28
CA ALA A 220 13.13 13.57 -11.81
C ALA A 220 11.90 14.30 -11.23
N GLY A 221 11.61 14.09 -9.94
CA GLY A 221 10.40 14.62 -9.30
C GLY A 221 10.20 16.14 -9.44
N LYS A 222 11.28 16.95 -9.41
CA LYS A 222 11.18 18.41 -9.61
C LYS A 222 10.71 18.75 -11.02
N GLU A 223 11.33 18.15 -12.04
CA GLU A 223 10.93 18.34 -13.44
C GLU A 223 9.49 17.88 -13.68
N VAL A 224 9.07 16.78 -13.05
CA VAL A 224 7.70 16.28 -13.14
C VAL A 224 6.69 17.29 -12.59
N VAL A 225 7.00 17.93 -11.46
CA VAL A 225 6.15 18.98 -10.87
C VAL A 225 6.11 20.23 -11.76
N GLU A 226 7.26 20.69 -12.25
CA GLU A 226 7.34 21.86 -13.14
C GLU A 226 6.58 21.63 -14.46
N LYS A 227 6.75 20.46 -15.08
CA LYS A 227 6.03 20.06 -16.29
C LYS A 227 4.52 19.98 -16.07
N ALA A 228 4.08 19.56 -14.89
CA ALA A 228 2.66 19.52 -14.53
C ALA A 228 2.06 20.92 -14.42
N LEU A 229 2.80 21.86 -13.82
CA LEU A 229 2.36 23.25 -13.65
C LEU A 229 2.39 24.07 -14.94
N ALA A 230 3.17 23.63 -15.93
CA ALA A 230 3.24 24.22 -17.26
C ALA A 230 2.16 23.69 -18.22
N GLN A 231 1.38 22.65 -17.84
CA GLN A 231 0.31 22.15 -18.71
C GLN A 231 -0.83 23.18 -18.84
N PRO A 232 -1.42 23.33 -20.04
CA PRO A 232 -2.58 24.19 -20.21
C PRO A 232 -3.82 23.61 -19.48
N PRO A 233 -4.73 24.47 -18.97
CA PRO A 233 -6.04 24.04 -18.48
C PRO A 233 -6.83 23.32 -19.59
N GLY A 234 -7.51 22.24 -19.24
CA GLY A 234 -8.10 21.35 -20.24
C GLY A 234 -7.08 20.61 -21.08
N GLY A 235 -5.82 20.53 -20.63
CA GLY A 235 -4.74 19.80 -21.27
C GLY A 235 -5.24 18.43 -21.73
N THR A 236 -5.43 18.31 -23.04
CA THR A 236 -5.53 17.02 -23.72
C THR A 236 -4.43 16.14 -23.14
N PRO A 237 -4.72 14.88 -22.76
CA PRO A 237 -3.67 13.96 -22.33
C PRO A 237 -2.58 14.05 -23.38
N SER A 238 -1.38 14.50 -23.01
CA SER A 238 -0.31 14.71 -23.98
C SER A 238 -0.17 13.40 -24.75
N HIS A 239 -0.67 13.40 -25.98
CA HIS A 239 -0.78 12.22 -26.83
C HIS A 239 0.61 11.66 -27.15
N SER A 240 1.69 12.41 -26.88
CA SER A 240 3.06 11.93 -27.04
C SER A 240 3.57 11.09 -25.87
N LEU A 241 2.98 11.18 -24.68
CA LEU A 241 3.43 10.45 -23.48
C LEU A 241 2.58 9.23 -23.18
N THR A 242 1.28 9.25 -23.47
CA THR A 242 0.50 8.00 -23.53
C THR A 242 1.04 7.08 -24.61
N GLU A 243 1.43 7.57 -25.78
CA GLU A 243 2.12 6.76 -26.79
C GLU A 243 3.56 6.39 -26.42
N ALA A 244 4.31 7.21 -25.69
CA ALA A 244 5.66 6.86 -25.23
C ALA A 244 5.65 5.89 -24.04
N VAL A 245 4.66 5.98 -23.15
CA VAL A 245 4.41 5.03 -22.05
C VAL A 245 3.79 3.76 -22.63
N GLU A 246 2.88 3.84 -23.59
CA GLU A 246 2.42 2.68 -24.35
C GLU A 246 3.55 2.08 -25.18
N LYS A 247 4.46 2.85 -25.78
CA LYS A 247 5.67 2.32 -26.46
C LYS A 247 6.63 1.69 -25.47
N ALA A 248 6.93 2.30 -24.34
CA ALA A 248 7.85 1.74 -23.34
C ALA A 248 7.26 0.50 -22.65
N LYS A 249 5.94 0.47 -22.43
CA LYS A 249 5.20 -0.69 -21.93
C LYS A 249 4.98 -1.74 -23.02
N ALA A 250 4.81 -1.34 -24.27
CA ALA A 250 4.78 -2.21 -25.45
C ALA A 250 6.17 -2.74 -25.78
N GLU A 251 7.26 -2.03 -25.51
CA GLU A 251 8.65 -2.44 -25.69
C GLU A 251 9.09 -3.37 -24.56
N ARG A 252 8.69 -3.09 -23.31
CA ARG A 252 8.92 -3.97 -22.15
C ARG A 252 8.00 -5.19 -22.13
N SER A 253 6.83 -5.11 -22.76
CA SER A 253 5.97 -6.27 -23.03
C SER A 253 6.36 -6.99 -24.33
N LYS A 254 6.92 -6.30 -25.34
CA LYS A 254 7.61 -6.89 -26.52
C LYS A 254 8.87 -7.64 -26.11
N SER A 255 9.61 -7.16 -25.11
CA SER A 255 10.79 -7.86 -24.56
C SER A 255 10.44 -9.04 -23.65
N ARG A 256 9.16 -9.19 -23.29
CA ARG A 256 8.61 -10.31 -22.50
C ARG A 256 7.39 -10.88 -23.20
N THR A 257 7.46 -11.17 -24.50
CA THR A 257 6.39 -11.83 -25.24
C THR A 257 6.44 -13.34 -25.11
N GLY A 258 5.27 -13.99 -25.21
CA GLY A 258 5.18 -15.44 -25.34
C GLY A 258 5.27 -16.21 -24.01
N PRO A 259 5.67 -17.49 -24.05
CA PRO A 259 5.62 -18.39 -22.90
C PRO A 259 6.36 -17.88 -21.65
N TYR A 260 7.48 -17.19 -21.83
CA TYR A 260 8.26 -16.62 -20.71
C TYR A 260 7.44 -15.64 -19.87
N LYS A 261 6.57 -14.83 -20.49
CA LYS A 261 5.68 -13.92 -19.76
C LYS A 261 4.80 -14.67 -18.78
N HIS A 262 4.14 -15.71 -19.28
CA HIS A 262 3.17 -16.51 -18.54
C HIS A 262 3.85 -17.26 -17.39
N LEU A 263 5.01 -17.85 -17.68
CA LEU A 263 5.83 -18.50 -16.66
C LEU A 263 6.22 -17.52 -15.55
N MET A 264 6.70 -16.33 -15.90
CA MET A 264 7.09 -15.32 -14.91
C MET A 264 5.90 -14.79 -14.10
N THR A 265 4.70 -14.71 -14.69
CA THR A 265 3.48 -14.42 -13.93
C THR A 265 3.24 -15.50 -12.89
N GLY A 266 3.27 -16.77 -13.28
CA GLY A 266 3.15 -17.90 -12.35
C GLY A 266 4.14 -17.83 -11.19
N VAL A 267 5.43 -17.65 -11.50
CA VAL A 267 6.50 -17.56 -10.49
C VAL A 267 6.28 -16.39 -9.53
N SER A 268 5.85 -15.23 -10.05
CA SER A 268 5.62 -14.04 -9.22
C SER A 268 4.52 -14.26 -8.18
N TYR A 269 3.45 -14.96 -8.54
CA TYR A 269 2.34 -15.28 -7.63
C TYR A 269 2.62 -16.48 -6.72
N MET A 270 3.50 -17.40 -7.14
CA MET A 270 3.96 -18.51 -6.33
C MET A 270 4.90 -18.07 -5.20
N LEU A 271 5.75 -17.06 -5.46
CA LEU A 271 6.83 -16.66 -4.55
C LEU A 271 6.36 -16.28 -3.12
N PRO A 272 5.27 -15.50 -2.92
CA PRO A 272 4.76 -15.23 -1.57
C PRO A 272 4.37 -16.49 -0.79
N VAL A 273 3.83 -17.51 -1.47
CA VAL A 273 3.42 -18.78 -0.83
C VAL A 273 4.65 -19.57 -0.37
N VAL A 274 5.69 -19.63 -1.20
CA VAL A 274 6.95 -20.31 -0.86
C VAL A 274 7.67 -19.60 0.28
N ILE A 275 7.72 -18.25 0.26
CA ILE A 275 8.34 -17.47 1.33
C ILE A 275 7.62 -17.70 2.65
N ALA A 276 6.28 -17.57 2.66
CA ALA A 276 5.49 -17.81 3.86
C ALA A 276 5.68 -19.24 4.40
N GLY A 277 5.67 -20.24 3.51
CA GLY A 277 5.88 -21.63 3.89
C GLY A 277 7.28 -21.89 4.46
N GLY A 278 8.32 -21.35 3.82
CA GLY A 278 9.70 -21.59 4.19
C GLY A 278 10.05 -20.96 5.54
N LEU A 279 9.55 -19.74 5.77
CA LEU A 279 9.69 -19.08 7.06
C LEU A 279 8.93 -19.81 8.17
N ALA A 280 7.72 -20.35 7.89
CA ALA A 280 6.99 -21.15 8.87
C ALA A 280 7.74 -22.44 9.24
N ILE A 281 8.33 -23.15 8.27
CA ILE A 281 9.18 -24.34 8.54
C ILE A 281 10.40 -23.95 9.38
N ALA A 282 11.07 -22.84 9.04
CA ALA A 282 12.23 -22.38 9.78
C ALA A 282 11.89 -22.07 11.26
N LEU A 283 10.76 -21.43 11.51
CA LEU A 283 10.27 -21.18 12.87
C LEU A 283 9.85 -22.47 13.58
N ALA A 284 9.26 -23.44 12.87
CA ALA A 284 8.95 -24.75 13.43
C ALA A 284 10.21 -25.42 13.98
N PHE A 285 11.29 -25.46 13.18
CA PHE A 285 12.56 -26.04 13.61
C PHE A 285 13.23 -25.25 14.74
N ALA A 286 13.14 -23.92 14.72
CA ALA A 286 13.68 -23.09 15.80
C ALA A 286 13.00 -23.35 17.14
N LEU A 287 11.68 -23.64 17.15
CA LEU A 287 10.89 -23.81 18.37
C LEU A 287 10.76 -25.27 18.84
N GLY A 288 10.76 -26.24 17.91
CA GLY A 288 10.50 -27.65 18.21
C GLY A 288 11.61 -28.61 17.78
N GLY A 289 12.74 -28.10 17.26
CA GLY A 289 13.83 -28.92 16.71
C GLY A 289 13.45 -29.60 15.39
N ILE A 290 14.32 -30.49 14.89
CA ILE A 290 14.13 -31.17 13.60
C ILE A 290 12.88 -32.06 13.53
N TYR A 291 12.36 -32.49 14.70
CA TYR A 291 11.14 -33.29 14.84
C TYR A 291 9.93 -32.43 15.26
N ALA A 292 9.96 -31.12 15.00
CA ALA A 292 8.88 -30.19 15.34
C ALA A 292 7.49 -30.65 14.85
N GLY A 293 7.41 -31.34 13.70
CA GLY A 293 6.16 -31.86 13.15
C GLY A 293 5.52 -32.99 13.96
N ASP A 294 6.31 -33.75 14.73
CA ASP A 294 5.83 -34.94 15.44
C ASP A 294 5.18 -34.59 16.79
N GLN A 295 5.48 -33.40 17.32
CA GLN A 295 4.99 -32.90 18.60
C GLN A 295 3.59 -32.30 18.46
N LYS A 296 2.60 -33.16 18.16
CA LYS A 296 1.20 -32.74 17.95
C LYS A 296 0.68 -31.89 19.11
N GLY A 297 -0.04 -30.81 18.77
CA GLY A 297 -0.60 -29.86 19.74
C GLY A 297 0.35 -28.71 20.12
N THR A 298 1.60 -28.74 19.68
CA THR A 298 2.54 -27.62 19.90
C THR A 298 2.46 -26.57 18.79
N ILE A 299 2.92 -25.34 19.09
CA ILE A 299 3.09 -24.28 18.08
C ILE A 299 4.07 -24.69 16.99
N ALA A 300 5.10 -25.47 17.32
CA ALA A 300 6.08 -25.96 16.36
C ALA A 300 5.46 -26.93 15.35
N ALA A 301 4.60 -27.85 15.80
CA ALA A 301 3.85 -28.72 14.92
C ALA A 301 2.84 -27.95 14.05
N ALA A 302 2.18 -26.93 14.61
CA ALA A 302 1.29 -26.06 13.85
C ALA A 302 2.04 -25.31 12.72
N LEU A 303 3.22 -24.75 13.02
CA LEU A 303 4.07 -24.08 12.04
C LEU A 303 4.59 -25.04 10.96
N SER A 304 4.95 -26.28 11.34
CA SER A 304 5.34 -27.33 10.40
C SER A 304 4.19 -27.71 9.45
N GLN A 305 2.97 -27.82 9.97
CA GLN A 305 1.77 -28.08 9.18
C GLN A 305 1.42 -26.92 8.23
N ILE A 306 1.55 -25.67 8.69
CA ILE A 306 1.33 -24.48 7.85
C ILE A 306 2.36 -24.44 6.71
N GLY A 307 3.64 -24.60 7.05
CA GLY A 307 4.72 -24.48 6.10
C GLY A 307 4.85 -25.68 5.17
N GLY A 308 5.24 -26.83 5.73
CA GLY A 308 5.48 -28.06 4.99
C GLY A 308 4.19 -28.73 4.53
N GLY A 309 3.25 -28.93 5.44
CA GLY A 309 2.00 -29.66 5.17
C GLY A 309 1.02 -28.93 4.26
N THR A 310 1.11 -27.61 4.11
CA THR A 310 0.12 -26.80 3.38
C THR A 310 0.76 -25.90 2.33
N ALA A 311 1.57 -24.90 2.73
CA ALA A 311 2.13 -23.92 1.80
C ALA A 311 3.05 -24.56 0.74
N PHE A 312 3.90 -25.50 1.16
CA PHE A 312 4.75 -26.27 0.26
C PHE A 312 3.99 -27.31 -0.59
N HIS A 313 2.76 -27.68 -0.23
CA HIS A 313 1.92 -28.47 -1.13
C HIS A 313 1.19 -27.61 -2.17
N LEU A 314 0.91 -26.34 -1.84
CA LEU A 314 0.13 -25.44 -2.69
C LEU A 314 0.97 -24.69 -3.73
N PHE A 315 2.28 -24.52 -3.56
CA PHE A 315 3.05 -23.62 -4.42
C PHE A 315 2.99 -24.00 -5.91
N VAL A 316 3.00 -25.28 -6.26
CA VAL A 316 2.88 -25.74 -7.66
C VAL A 316 1.48 -25.54 -8.22
N ALA A 317 0.45 -25.69 -7.38
CA ALA A 317 -0.92 -25.35 -7.76
C ALA A 317 -1.05 -23.86 -8.07
N VAL A 318 -0.49 -23.01 -7.22
CA VAL A 318 -0.48 -21.55 -7.41
C VAL A 318 0.30 -21.16 -8.66
N LEU A 319 1.49 -21.73 -8.88
CA LEU A 319 2.25 -21.54 -10.10
C LEU A 319 1.40 -21.84 -11.35
N SER A 320 0.82 -23.04 -11.40
CA SER A 320 0.03 -23.51 -12.54
C SER A 320 -1.20 -22.65 -12.77
N ALA A 321 -1.92 -22.29 -11.70
CA ALA A 321 -3.09 -21.42 -11.74
C ALA A 321 -2.77 -20.03 -12.31
N PHE A 322 -1.66 -19.43 -11.91
CA PHE A 322 -1.31 -18.08 -12.35
C PHE A 322 -0.64 -18.06 -13.74
N ILE A 323 -0.04 -19.17 -14.19
CA ILE A 323 0.29 -19.37 -15.62
C ILE A 323 -1.01 -19.39 -16.42
N ALA A 324 -1.98 -20.23 -16.04
CA ALA A 324 -3.25 -20.36 -16.74
C ALA A 324 -4.04 -19.05 -16.76
N TYR A 325 -4.10 -18.35 -15.62
CA TYR A 325 -4.69 -17.02 -15.49
C TYR A 325 -4.07 -16.01 -16.44
N SER A 326 -2.75 -16.02 -16.59
CA SER A 326 -2.08 -15.07 -17.49
C SER A 326 -2.38 -15.29 -18.98
N ILE A 327 -3.00 -16.43 -19.34
CA ILE A 327 -3.37 -16.82 -20.72
C ILE A 327 -4.88 -16.65 -20.94
N ALA A 328 -5.71 -17.09 -19.99
CA ALA A 328 -7.16 -17.20 -20.13
C ALA A 328 -7.96 -16.40 -19.08
N ASP A 329 -7.30 -15.49 -18.36
CA ASP A 329 -7.87 -14.70 -17.27
C ASP A 329 -8.50 -15.60 -16.18
N ARG A 330 -9.51 -15.08 -15.46
CA ARG A 330 -10.15 -15.73 -14.30
C ARG A 330 -10.64 -17.16 -14.60
N PRO A 331 -11.24 -17.48 -15.77
CA PRO A 331 -11.65 -18.85 -16.09
C PRO A 331 -10.53 -19.90 -16.02
N GLY A 332 -9.28 -19.51 -16.26
CA GLY A 332 -8.13 -20.42 -16.24
C GLY A 332 -7.66 -20.83 -14.83
N ILE A 333 -8.11 -20.15 -13.77
CA ILE A 333 -7.62 -20.36 -12.41
C ILE A 333 -7.96 -21.77 -11.89
N ALA A 334 -9.22 -22.18 -12.00
CA ALA A 334 -9.67 -23.49 -11.51
C ALA A 334 -8.95 -24.68 -12.19
N PRO A 335 -8.89 -24.77 -13.54
CA PRO A 335 -8.18 -25.87 -14.20
C PRO A 335 -6.67 -25.84 -13.90
N GLY A 336 -6.06 -24.66 -13.77
CA GLY A 336 -4.65 -24.55 -13.40
C GLY A 336 -4.38 -25.00 -11.95
N LEU A 337 -5.20 -24.59 -10.98
CA LEU A 337 -5.07 -25.06 -9.58
C LEU A 337 -5.18 -26.59 -9.49
N VAL A 338 -6.23 -27.16 -10.09
CA VAL A 338 -6.47 -28.60 -10.06
C VAL A 338 -5.36 -29.35 -10.81
N GLY A 339 -4.97 -28.89 -11.99
CA GLY A 339 -3.87 -29.47 -12.77
C GLY A 339 -2.52 -29.41 -12.03
N GLY A 340 -2.22 -28.31 -11.34
CA GLY A 340 -1.02 -28.17 -10.54
C GLY A 340 -1.01 -29.03 -9.27
N MET A 341 -2.15 -29.18 -8.59
CA MET A 341 -2.31 -30.12 -7.47
C MET A 341 -2.15 -31.57 -7.92
N LEU A 342 -2.73 -31.95 -9.07
CA LEU A 342 -2.55 -33.27 -9.65
C LEU A 342 -1.09 -33.54 -10.01
N ALA A 343 -0.36 -32.53 -10.50
CA ALA A 343 1.07 -32.69 -10.78
C ALA A 343 1.87 -33.06 -9.53
N GLN A 344 1.57 -32.44 -8.37
CA GLN A 344 2.18 -32.81 -7.10
C GLN A 344 1.79 -34.21 -6.66
N ASN A 345 0.50 -34.50 -6.62
CA ASN A 345 -0.03 -35.75 -6.06
C ASN A 345 0.33 -36.99 -6.90
N LEU A 346 0.52 -36.83 -8.21
CA LEU A 346 0.85 -37.93 -9.13
C LEU A 346 2.36 -38.04 -9.40
N GLY A 347 3.20 -37.25 -8.72
CA GLY A 347 4.67 -37.33 -8.83
C GLY A 347 5.29 -36.59 -10.04
N ALA A 348 4.49 -35.88 -10.83
CA ALA A 348 4.98 -35.05 -11.93
C ALA A 348 5.67 -33.75 -11.44
N GLY A 349 5.44 -33.37 -10.18
CA GLY A 349 6.17 -32.33 -9.48
C GLY A 349 6.03 -30.94 -10.11
N PHE A 350 7.10 -30.14 -10.01
CA PHE A 350 7.14 -28.77 -10.53
C PHE A 350 7.00 -28.70 -12.05
N LEU A 351 7.67 -29.62 -12.79
CA LEU A 351 7.62 -29.67 -14.25
C LEU A 351 6.20 -29.98 -14.75
N GLY A 352 5.52 -30.96 -14.13
CA GLY A 352 4.12 -31.24 -14.39
C GLY A 352 3.21 -30.05 -14.10
N GLY A 353 3.52 -29.24 -13.09
CA GLY A 353 2.80 -28.01 -12.77
C GLY A 353 2.93 -26.92 -13.82
N ILE A 354 4.12 -26.73 -14.39
CA ILE A 354 4.32 -25.80 -15.51
C ILE A 354 3.53 -26.26 -16.73
N LEU A 355 3.65 -27.54 -17.09
CA LEU A 355 2.92 -28.13 -18.22
C LEU A 355 1.41 -28.00 -18.04
N SER A 356 0.90 -28.32 -16.86
CA SER A 356 -0.53 -28.20 -16.56
C SER A 356 -1.03 -26.76 -16.62
N GLY A 357 -0.22 -25.78 -16.21
CA GLY A 357 -0.59 -24.37 -16.25
C GLY A 357 -0.74 -23.84 -17.67
N PHE A 358 0.19 -24.21 -18.56
CA PHE A 358 0.10 -23.86 -19.99
C PHE A 358 -1.05 -24.59 -20.67
N LEU A 359 -1.22 -25.89 -20.41
CA LEU A 359 -2.33 -26.68 -20.94
C LEU A 359 -3.68 -26.09 -20.51
N ALA A 360 -3.86 -25.82 -19.22
CA ALA A 360 -5.07 -25.23 -18.66
C ALA A 360 -5.36 -23.85 -19.27
N GLY A 361 -4.35 -22.99 -19.35
CA GLY A 361 -4.50 -21.66 -19.94
C GLY A 361 -4.92 -21.72 -21.41
N TYR A 362 -4.15 -22.41 -22.26
CA TYR A 362 -4.45 -22.46 -23.69
C TYR A 362 -5.74 -23.21 -24.00
N PHE A 363 -6.04 -24.29 -23.29
CA PHE A 363 -7.28 -25.03 -23.49
C PHE A 363 -8.50 -24.18 -23.09
N THR A 364 -8.45 -23.51 -21.92
CA THR A 364 -9.54 -22.63 -21.48
C THR A 364 -9.76 -21.48 -22.46
N LYS A 365 -8.67 -20.87 -22.95
CA LYS A 365 -8.74 -19.83 -23.98
C LYS A 365 -9.36 -20.33 -25.29
N PHE A 366 -8.94 -21.51 -25.74
CA PHE A 366 -9.50 -22.14 -26.93
C PHE A 366 -11.02 -22.37 -26.80
N LEU A 367 -11.50 -22.82 -25.64
CA LEU A 367 -12.93 -22.96 -25.37
C LEU A 367 -13.64 -21.60 -25.38
N ALA A 368 -13.04 -20.57 -24.77
CA ALA A 368 -13.61 -19.23 -24.74
C ALA A 368 -13.79 -18.64 -26.16
N ASP A 369 -12.83 -18.90 -27.05
CA ASP A 369 -12.85 -18.41 -28.43
C ASP A 369 -13.84 -19.20 -29.32
N LYS A 370 -14.13 -20.47 -28.99
CA LYS A 370 -14.95 -21.38 -29.80
C LYS A 370 -16.41 -21.48 -29.36
N ILE A 371 -16.68 -21.39 -28.05
CA ILE A 371 -18.04 -21.51 -27.51
C ILE A 371 -18.78 -20.19 -27.72
N LYS A 372 -19.86 -20.23 -28.51
CA LYS A 372 -20.75 -19.08 -28.73
C LYS A 372 -22.09 -19.35 -28.08
N LEU A 373 -22.49 -18.49 -27.15
CA LEU A 373 -23.75 -18.60 -26.42
C LEU A 373 -24.66 -17.40 -26.70
N PRO A 374 -25.99 -17.58 -26.68
CA PRO A 374 -26.93 -16.48 -26.79
C PRO A 374 -26.75 -15.50 -25.63
N THR A 375 -27.09 -14.22 -25.83
CA THR A 375 -26.84 -13.11 -24.90
C THR A 375 -27.29 -13.41 -23.46
N THR A 376 -28.40 -14.12 -23.28
CA THR A 376 -28.96 -14.51 -21.97
C THR A 376 -28.04 -15.45 -21.18
N LEU A 377 -27.17 -16.21 -21.83
CA LEU A 377 -26.30 -17.23 -21.21
C LEU A 377 -24.82 -16.83 -21.18
N GLN A 378 -24.45 -15.65 -21.66
CA GLN A 378 -23.05 -15.23 -21.75
C GLN A 378 -22.36 -15.15 -20.38
N GLY A 379 -23.09 -14.77 -19.32
CA GLY A 379 -22.55 -14.73 -17.96
C GLY A 379 -22.20 -16.12 -17.40
N LEU A 380 -22.89 -17.18 -17.87
CA LEU A 380 -22.65 -18.56 -17.44
C LEU A 380 -21.32 -19.10 -17.97
N MET A 381 -20.86 -18.57 -19.11
CA MET A 381 -19.69 -19.06 -19.83
C MET A 381 -18.40 -18.96 -19.00
N PRO A 382 -17.93 -17.77 -18.56
CA PRO A 382 -16.69 -17.66 -17.81
C PRO A 382 -16.79 -18.16 -16.36
N VAL A 383 -18.01 -18.24 -15.80
CA VAL A 383 -18.22 -18.62 -14.39
C VAL A 383 -18.35 -20.12 -14.20
N LEU A 384 -19.05 -20.82 -15.09
CA LEU A 384 -19.36 -22.24 -14.93
C LEU A 384 -18.78 -23.09 -16.06
N ILE A 385 -19.09 -22.75 -17.31
CA ILE A 385 -18.82 -23.64 -18.46
C ILE A 385 -17.32 -23.78 -18.69
N LEU A 386 -16.60 -22.66 -18.81
CA LEU A 386 -15.17 -22.68 -19.09
C LEU A 386 -14.37 -23.30 -17.94
N PRO A 387 -14.57 -22.93 -16.66
CA PRO A 387 -13.85 -23.56 -15.56
C PRO A 387 -14.15 -25.07 -15.44
N PHE A 388 -15.41 -25.49 -15.60
CA PHE A 388 -15.80 -26.89 -15.45
C PHE A 388 -15.20 -27.78 -16.54
N ILE A 389 -15.45 -27.47 -17.81
CA ILE A 389 -14.99 -28.31 -18.93
C ILE A 389 -13.46 -28.34 -18.97
N SER A 390 -12.82 -27.20 -18.74
CA SER A 390 -11.36 -27.12 -18.71
C SER A 390 -10.78 -27.93 -17.56
N THR A 391 -11.37 -27.89 -16.36
CA THR A 391 -10.87 -28.64 -15.21
C THR A 391 -10.96 -30.14 -15.42
N ILE A 392 -12.10 -30.63 -15.91
CA ILE A 392 -12.28 -32.06 -16.20
C ILE A 392 -11.29 -32.52 -17.28
N THR A 393 -11.18 -31.78 -18.37
CA THR A 393 -10.31 -32.17 -19.49
C THR A 393 -8.84 -32.14 -19.10
N VAL A 394 -8.38 -31.06 -18.47
CA VAL A 394 -6.99 -30.94 -17.98
C VAL A 394 -6.70 -32.00 -16.93
N GLY A 395 -7.63 -32.26 -16.02
CA GLY A 395 -7.48 -33.29 -15.00
C GLY A 395 -7.31 -34.69 -15.59
N LEU A 396 -8.15 -35.07 -16.56
CA LEU A 396 -8.04 -36.35 -17.25
C LEU A 396 -6.72 -36.46 -18.02
N LEU A 397 -6.29 -35.41 -18.71
CA LEU A 397 -5.00 -35.39 -19.41
C LEU A 397 -3.82 -35.52 -18.44
N MET A 398 -3.90 -34.86 -17.28
CA MET A 398 -2.88 -34.99 -16.23
C MET A 398 -2.80 -36.41 -15.70
N ILE A 399 -3.94 -37.04 -15.41
CA ILE A 399 -3.99 -38.39 -14.84
C ILE A 399 -3.48 -39.44 -15.84
N TYR A 400 -3.96 -39.40 -17.08
CA TYR A 400 -3.74 -40.51 -18.02
C TYR A 400 -2.57 -40.29 -18.98
N VAL A 401 -2.22 -39.04 -19.29
CA VAL A 401 -1.29 -38.73 -20.38
C VAL A 401 0.00 -38.08 -19.89
N ILE A 402 -0.09 -37.09 -18.99
CA ILE A 402 1.05 -36.22 -18.66
C ILE A 402 1.78 -36.69 -17.40
N ALA A 403 1.07 -36.94 -16.30
CA ALA A 403 1.73 -37.24 -15.04
C ALA A 403 2.51 -38.57 -15.04
N PRO A 404 2.04 -39.67 -15.67
CA PRO A 404 2.79 -40.92 -15.70
C PRO A 404 4.20 -40.80 -16.32
N PRO A 405 4.39 -40.26 -17.54
CA PRO A 405 5.73 -40.15 -18.13
C PRO A 405 6.59 -39.09 -17.44
N VAL A 406 6.02 -37.95 -17.02
CA VAL A 406 6.77 -36.89 -16.33
C VAL A 406 7.22 -37.35 -14.94
N GLY A 407 6.35 -38.07 -14.22
CA GLY A 407 6.69 -38.66 -12.93
C GLY A 407 7.71 -39.79 -13.03
N ALA A 408 7.72 -40.55 -14.13
CA ALA A 408 8.79 -41.50 -14.41
C ALA A 408 10.14 -40.78 -14.62
N LEU A 409 10.15 -39.70 -15.40
CA LEU A 409 11.34 -38.90 -15.64
C LEU A 409 11.90 -38.24 -14.37
N ASN A 410 11.05 -37.77 -13.45
CA ASN A 410 11.50 -37.17 -12.20
C ASN A 410 12.10 -38.17 -11.20
N ARG A 411 11.83 -39.47 -11.39
CA ARG A 411 12.33 -40.56 -10.52
C ARG A 411 13.53 -41.29 -11.12
N ALA A 412 13.83 -41.06 -12.39
CA ALA A 412 15.04 -41.51 -13.08
C ALA A 412 16.17 -40.51 -12.80
#